data_AF-X1VI28-F1
#
_entry.id   AF-X1VI28-F1
#
_cell.length_a   1.000
_cell.length_b   1.000
_cell.length_c   1.000
_cell.angle_alpha   90.00
_cell.angle_beta   90.00
_cell.angle_gamma   90.00
#
_symmetry.space_group_name_H-M   'P 1'
#
loop_
_entity.id
_entity.type
_entity.pdbx_description
1 polymer ?
#
loop_
_entity_poly.entity_id
_entity_poly.type
_entity_poly.pdbx_seq_one_letter_code
_entity_poly.pdbx_strand_id
1 'polypeptide(L)' 'EVVTEGDLGYWPSGSAFCIFFGTTPVSRGNEIRPASPVSIFGKVTGDAKVFKKVSSGAKIIIEKVE' A
#
# COMPACT_ATOMS: atom_id res chain seq x y z
N GLU A 1 10.96 2.42 7.26
CA GLU A 1 10.13 1.82 8.33
C GLU A 1 9.50 0.55 7.81
N VAL A 2 9.17 -0.41 8.67
CA VAL A 2 8.40 -1.61 8.26
C VAL A 2 6.93 -1.27 8.44
N VAL A 3 6.11 -1.65 7.46
CA VAL A 3 4.66 -1.44 7.50
C VAL A 3 3.95 -2.78 7.59
N THR A 4 2.67 -2.74 7.95
CA THR A 4 1.83 -3.93 8.10
C THR A 4 0.98 -4.14 6.86
N GLU A 5 0.59 -5.39 6.60
CA GLU A 5 -0.39 -5.68 5.58
C GLU A 5 -1.71 -4.92 5.86
N GLY A 6 -2.23 -4.28 4.82
CA GLY A 6 -3.40 -3.42 4.86
C GLY A 6 -3.12 -1.95 5.16
N ASP A 7 -1.89 -1.56 5.51
CA ASP A 7 -1.60 -0.14 5.77
C ASP A 7 -1.82 0.73 4.52
N LEU A 8 -2.36 1.93 4.73
CA LEU A 8 -2.53 2.97 3.72
C LEU A 8 -1.55 4.10 4.00
N GLY A 9 -0.73 4.44 3.01
CA GLY A 9 0.33 5.42 3.15
C GLY A 9 0.37 6.44 2.02
N TYR A 10 0.82 7.64 2.33
CA TYR A 10 1.20 8.62 1.31
C TYR A 10 2.71 8.59 1.14
N TRP A 11 3.18 8.45 -0.10
CA TRP A 11 4.60 8.50 -0.43
C TRP A 11 4.96 9.85 -1.05
N PRO A 12 5.63 10.75 -0.29
CA PRO A 12 5.86 12.12 -0.75
C PRO A 12 6.75 12.22 -1.98
N SER A 13 7.79 11.37 -2.09
CA SER A 13 8.75 11.45 -3.19
C SER A 13 8.14 11.10 -4.56
N GLY A 14 7.08 10.28 -4.57
CA GLY A 14 6.36 9.88 -5.78
C GLY A 14 5.00 10.54 -5.93
N SER A 15 4.60 11.42 -5.01
CA SER A 15 3.24 11.96 -4.91
C SER A 15 2.15 10.88 -5.04
N ALA A 16 2.34 9.76 -4.34
CA ALA A 16 1.58 8.53 -4.57
C ALA A 16 0.77 8.10 -3.35
N PHE A 17 -0.43 7.59 -3.62
CA PHE A 17 -1.24 6.84 -2.66
C PHE A 17 -0.79 5.37 -2.68
N CYS A 18 -0.37 4.85 -1.54
CA CYS A 18 0.15 3.50 -1.37
C CYS A 18 -0.83 2.63 -0.59
N ILE A 19 -1.06 1.42 -1.09
CA ILE A 19 -1.78 0.34 -0.41
C ILE A 19 -0.78 -0.80 -0.22
N PHE A 20 -0.50 -1.17 1.02
CA PHE A 20 0.48 -2.22 1.32
C PHE A 20 -0.21 -3.58 1.48
N PHE A 21 -0.08 -4.48 0.50
CA PHE A 21 -0.77 -5.79 0.47
C PHE A 21 0.18 -7.00 0.30
N GLY A 22 1.48 -6.79 0.52
CA GLY A 22 2.50 -7.83 0.43
C GLY A 22 3.92 -7.25 0.40
N THR A 23 4.91 -8.15 0.35
CA THR A 23 6.34 -7.80 0.25
C THR A 23 6.62 -6.99 -1.00
N THR A 24 7.56 -6.05 -0.88
CA THR A 24 8.08 -5.23 -1.98
C THR A 24 9.50 -5.68 -2.37
N PRO A 25 10.06 -5.21 -3.50
CA PRO A 25 11.43 -5.56 -3.90
C PRO A 25 12.53 -5.21 -2.88
N VAL A 26 12.29 -4.25 -1.98
CA VAL A 26 13.25 -3.83 -0.95
C VAL A 26 13.01 -4.51 0.40
N SER A 27 12.00 -5.38 0.49
CA SER A 27 11.65 -6.10 1.71
C SER A 27 12.71 -7.14 2.09
N ARG A 28 12.90 -7.38 3.39
CA ARG A 28 13.81 -8.40 3.92
C ARG A 28 13.03 -9.52 4.58
N GLY A 29 13.14 -10.73 4.03
CA GLY A 29 12.32 -11.86 4.49
C GLY A 29 10.83 -11.60 4.23
N ASN A 30 10.03 -11.65 5.29
CA ASN A 30 8.57 -11.55 5.21
C ASN A 30 8.02 -10.18 5.65
N GLU A 31 8.87 -9.19 5.90
CA GLU A 31 8.43 -7.84 6.25
C GLU A 31 7.89 -7.09 5.03
N ILE A 32 7.01 -6.11 5.22
CA ILE A 32 6.61 -5.19 4.14
C ILE A 32 7.37 -3.89 4.31
N ARG A 33 8.10 -3.48 3.27
CA ARG A 33 8.96 -2.29 3.32
C ARG A 33 8.70 -1.33 2.16
N PRO A 34 8.34 -0.06 2.37
CA PRO A 34 8.31 0.94 1.31
C PRO A 34 9.72 1.28 0.83
N ALA A 35 9.85 1.79 -0.40
CA ALA A 35 11.14 2.16 -0.99
C ALA A 35 11.86 3.29 -0.23
N SER A 36 11.11 4.19 0.40
CA SER A 36 11.60 5.29 1.26
C SER A 36 10.49 5.66 2.27
N PRO A 37 10.69 6.62 3.20
CA PRO A 37 9.67 6.97 4.20
C PRO A 37 8.32 7.33 3.59
N VAL A 38 7.24 6.88 4.25
CA VAL A 38 5.84 7.12 3.89
C VAL A 38 5.08 7.54 5.14
N SER A 39 4.04 8.35 4.97
CA SER A 39 3.15 8.73 6.07
C SER A 39 1.95 7.79 6.08
N ILE A 40 1.87 6.92 7.08
CA ILE A 40 0.70 6.05 7.27
C ILE A 40 -0.46 6.87 7.83
N PHE A 41 -1.61 6.80 7.17
CA PHE A 41 -2.81 7.58 7.58
C PHE A 41 -4.06 6.71 7.74
N GLY A 42 -3.99 5.41 7.44
CA GLY A 42 -5.15 4.55 7.54
C GLY A 42 -4.82 3.09 7.30
N LYS A 43 -5.88 2.28 7.26
CA LYS A 43 -5.80 0.84 7.05
C LYS A 43 -6.99 0.35 6.24
N VAL A 44 -6.75 -0.60 5.35
CA VAL A 44 -7.81 -1.31 4.60
C VAL A 44 -8.70 -2.04 5.60
N THR A 45 -10.01 -1.88 5.44
CA THR A 45 -11.02 -2.70 6.11
C THR A 45 -11.22 -3.98 5.30
N GLY A 46 -11.03 -5.14 5.95
CA GLY A 46 -11.11 -6.45 5.27
C GLY A 46 -9.77 -6.96 4.73
N ASP A 47 -9.81 -7.79 3.69
CA ASP A 47 -8.63 -8.46 3.14
C ASP A 47 -7.93 -7.61 2.07
N ALA A 48 -6.72 -7.12 2.38
CA ALA A 48 -5.91 -6.34 1.44
C ALA A 48 -5.32 -7.21 0.29
N LYS A 49 -5.25 -8.54 0.44
CA LYS A 49 -4.66 -9.42 -0.58
C LYS A 49 -5.48 -9.48 -1.87
N VAL A 50 -6.73 -9.00 -1.87
CA VAL A 50 -7.54 -8.85 -3.08
C VAL A 50 -6.84 -8.04 -4.16
N PHE A 51 -6.00 -7.07 -3.78
CA PHE A 51 -5.22 -6.25 -4.70
C PHE A 51 -4.14 -7.02 -5.48
N LYS A 52 -3.77 -8.24 -5.06
CA LYS A 52 -2.85 -9.10 -5.83
C LYS A 52 -3.39 -9.50 -7.20
N LYS A 53 -4.70 -9.39 -7.42
CA LYS A 53 -5.36 -9.68 -8.69
C LYS A 53 -5.38 -8.47 -9.65
N VAL A 54 -4.93 -7.31 -9.20
CA VAL A 54 -4.97 -6.06 -9.97
C VAL A 54 -3.69 -5.93 -10.80
N SER A 55 -3.87 -5.78 -12.11
CA SER A 55 -2.76 -5.58 -13.05
C SER A 55 -2.24 -4.14 -13.03
N SER A 56 -0.96 -3.96 -13.37
CA SER A 56 -0.39 -2.62 -13.59
C SER A 56 -1.18 -1.85 -14.64
N GLY A 57 -1.39 -0.56 -14.40
CA GLY A 57 -2.19 0.31 -15.28
C GLY A 57 -3.71 0.23 -15.08
N ALA A 58 -4.20 -0.60 -14.16
CA ALA A 58 -5.62 -0.62 -13.81
C ALA A 58 -6.07 0.76 -13.29
N LYS A 59 -7.25 1.22 -13.74
CA LYS A 59 -7.87 2.45 -13.25
C LYS A 59 -8.34 2.24 -11.80
N ILE A 60 -7.89 3.12 -10.91
CA ILE A 60 -8.33 3.17 -9.51
C ILE A 60 -9.19 4.43 -9.31
N ILE A 61 -10.33 4.29 -8.64
CA ILE A 61 -11.23 5.38 -8.27
C ILE A 61 -11.31 5.39 -6.74
N ILE A 62 -11.15 6.56 -6.13
CA ILE A 62 -11.23 6.75 -4.68
C ILE A 62 -12.38 7.70 -4.41
N GLU A 63 -13.32 7.25 -3.58
CA GLU A 63 -14.53 7.98 -3.23
C GLU A 63 -14.73 7.95 -1.72
N LYS A 64 -15.44 8.94 -1.19
CA LYS A 64 -15.82 8.96 0.22
C LYS A 64 -16.94 7.95 0.43
N VAL A 65 -16.83 7.12 1.46
CA VAL A 65 -17.93 6.26 1.90
C VAL A 65 -19.03 7.15 2.46
N GLU A 66 -20.25 7.03 1.92
CA GLU A 66 -21.46 7.70 2.44
C GLU A 66 -21.90 7.12 3.78
#